data_AF-A0A0C2H237-F1
#
_entry.id   AF-A0A0C2H237-F1
#
_cell.length_a   1.000
_cell.length_b   1.000
_cell.length_c   1.000
_cell.angle_alpha   90.00
_cell.angle_beta   90.00
_cell.angle_gamma   90.00
#
_symmetry.space_group_name_H-M   'P 1'
#
loop_
_entity.id
_entity.type
_entity.pdbx_description
1 polymer ?
#
loop_
_entity_poly.entity_id
_entity_poly.type
_entity_poly.pdbx_seq_one_letter_code
_entity_poly.pdbx_strand_id
1 'polypeptide(L)'
;MQARTEEELKEANRKYAKLDIIVKKSCRCDKKDWLMQKGGEPRRPRIVETHKDRSEKPLMTVEEQGERWMQHFREVLNQPDPSETYNFGYEEEPFDDSNVSTGDTSIEETETAARGLRIAKAPGLDKITAELLKSSGRMLAERE
;
A
#
# COMPACT_ATOMS: atom_id res chain seq x y z
N MET A 1 22.81 5.36 28.84
CA MET A 1 22.05 6.04 27.77
C MET A 1 21.39 7.25 28.39
N GLN A 2 22.00 8.43 28.31
CA GLN A 2 21.36 9.65 28.81
C GLN A 2 20.25 10.04 27.83
N ALA A 3 19.04 10.28 28.34
CA ALA A 3 17.95 10.82 27.56
C ALA A 3 18.35 12.22 27.08
N ARG A 4 18.12 12.53 25.79
CA ARG A 4 18.35 13.87 25.26
C ARG A 4 17.58 14.88 26.07
N THR A 5 18.23 15.98 26.43
CA THR A 5 17.56 17.03 27.21
C THR A 5 16.47 17.69 26.36
N GLU A 6 15.51 18.35 27.00
CA GLU A 6 14.41 19.02 26.29
C GLU A 6 14.93 20.09 25.31
N GLU A 7 16.06 20.72 25.64
CA GLU A 7 16.73 21.69 24.78
C GLU A 7 17.34 21.05 23.53
N GLU A 8 17.99 19.89 23.69
CA GLU A 8 18.50 19.11 22.56
C GLU A 8 17.39 18.64 21.63
N LEU A 9 16.23 18.28 22.20
CA LEU A 9 15.05 17.91 21.41
C LEU A 9 14.48 19.11 20.64
N LYS A 10 14.39 20.28 21.28
CA LYS A 10 13.97 21.53 20.62
C LYS A 10 14.91 21.93 19.49
N GLU A 11 16.21 21.82 19.71
CA GLU A 11 17.21 22.15 18.69
C GLU A 11 17.21 21.14 17.53
N ALA A 12 17.06 19.84 17.83
CA ALA A 12 16.86 18.83 16.80
C ALA A 12 15.60 19.13 15.96
N ASN A 13 14.48 19.46 16.59
CA ASN A 13 13.25 19.81 15.88
C ASN A 13 13.42 21.04 14.98
N ARG A 14 14.15 22.07 15.44
CA ARG A 14 14.49 23.24 14.61
C ARG A 14 15.35 22.86 13.41
N LYS A 15 16.34 21.99 13.60
CA LYS A 15 17.20 21.48 12.51
C LYS A 15 16.38 20.69 11.49
N TYR A 16 15.55 19.76 11.94
CA TYR A 16 14.69 18.97 11.06
C TYR A 16 13.68 19.83 10.32
N ALA A 17 13.09 20.85 10.96
CA ALA A 17 12.19 21.79 10.29
C ALA A 17 12.89 22.55 9.14
N LYS A 18 14.14 22.98 9.34
CA LYS A 18 14.94 23.64 8.30
C LYS A 18 15.23 22.69 7.13
N LEU A 19 15.59 21.44 7.42
CA LEU A 19 15.84 20.42 6.40
C LEU A 19 14.57 20.08 5.61
N ASP A 20 13.43 19.93 6.28
CA ASP A 20 12.14 19.68 5.65
C ASP A 20 11.75 20.81 4.67
N ILE A 21 12.01 22.07 5.03
CA ILE A 21 11.81 23.22 4.13
C ILE A 21 12.68 23.08 2.87
N ILE A 22 13.95 22.70 3.02
CA ILE A 22 14.89 22.55 1.89
C ILE A 22 14.44 21.39 0.99
N VAL A 23 14.10 20.24 1.57
CA VAL A 23 13.62 19.07 0.82
C VAL A 23 12.34 19.40 0.07
N LYS A 24 11.36 20.04 0.72
CA LYS A 24 10.12 20.49 0.07
C LYS A 24 10.38 21.46 -1.07
N LYS A 25 11.36 22.36 -0.93
CA LYS A 25 11.77 23.26 -2.03
C LYS A 25 12.39 22.48 -3.18
N SER A 26 13.29 21.54 -2.90
CA SER A 26 13.91 20.68 -3.91
C SER A 26 12.86 19.87 -4.67
N CYS A 27 11.97 19.16 -3.97
CA CYS A 27 10.92 18.37 -4.61
C CYS A 27 9.98 19.24 -5.47
N ARG A 28 9.72 20.49 -5.07
CA ARG A 28 8.94 21.44 -5.89
C ARG A 28 9.68 21.86 -7.15
N CYS A 29 11.00 22.03 -7.10
CA CYS A 29 11.84 22.31 -8.27
C CYS A 29 11.91 21.09 -9.19
N ASP A 30 12.22 19.91 -8.66
CA ASP A 30 12.31 18.65 -9.42
C ASP A 30 10.98 18.33 -10.11
N LYS A 31 9.85 18.55 -9.43
CA LYS A 31 8.51 18.39 -10.01
C LYS A 31 8.29 19.35 -11.18
N LYS A 32 8.72 20.61 -11.07
CA LYS A 32 8.60 21.59 -12.15
C LYS A 32 9.48 21.20 -13.35
N ASP A 33 10.72 20.80 -13.10
CA ASP A 33 11.64 20.39 -14.15
C ASP A 33 11.16 19.13 -14.88
N TRP A 34 10.61 18.17 -14.14
CA TRP A 34 9.95 17.00 -14.70
C TRP A 34 8.74 17.36 -15.58
N LEU A 35 7.91 18.34 -15.15
CA LEU A 35 6.78 18.87 -15.93
C LEU A 35 7.24 19.57 -17.21
N MET A 36 8.31 20.38 -17.14
CA MET A 36 8.90 21.07 -18.29
C MET A 36 9.50 20.08 -19.30
N GLN A 37 10.19 19.03 -18.82
CA GLN A 37 10.74 17.97 -19.68
C GLN A 37 9.65 17.16 -20.38
N LYS A 38 8.46 17.02 -19.77
CA LYS A 38 7.33 16.26 -20.32
C LYS A 38 6.44 17.05 -21.28
N GLY A 39 6.73 18.32 -21.56
CA GLY A 39 6.01 19.13 -22.55
C GLY A 39 4.52 19.35 -22.23
N GLY A 40 4.09 19.09 -20.99
CA GLY A 40 2.71 19.21 -20.56
C GLY A 40 2.49 20.52 -19.82
N GLU A 41 1.61 21.37 -20.37
CA GLU A 41 1.06 22.51 -19.64
C GLU A 41 0.47 21.99 -18.30
N PRO A 42 0.72 22.66 -17.15
CA PRO A 42 0.22 22.21 -15.87
C PRO A 42 -1.29 22.42 -15.81
N ARG A 43 -2.04 21.49 -16.41
CA ARG A 43 -3.42 21.29 -16.02
C ARG A 43 -3.36 20.80 -14.59
N ARG A 44 -3.66 21.70 -13.64
CA ARG A 44 -4.05 21.25 -12.31
C ARG A 44 -5.08 20.15 -12.53
N PRO A 45 -4.95 18.97 -11.89
CA PRO A 45 -6.08 18.08 -11.78
C PRO A 45 -7.13 18.94 -11.11
N ARG A 46 -8.11 19.40 -11.90
CA ARG A 46 -9.33 19.95 -11.33
C ARG A 46 -9.86 18.72 -10.61
N ILE A 47 -9.74 18.70 -9.28
CA ILE A 47 -10.47 17.74 -8.46
C ILE A 47 -11.93 18.15 -8.65
N VAL A 48 -12.49 17.76 -9.79
CA VAL A 48 -13.91 17.57 -9.97
C VAL A 48 -14.16 16.15 -9.51
N GLU A 49 -13.92 15.89 -8.22
CA GLU A 49 -14.72 14.88 -7.53
C GLU A 49 -16.13 15.48 -7.49
N THR A 50 -16.84 15.37 -8.62
CA THR A 50 -18.26 15.69 -8.65
C THR A 50 -18.94 14.59 -7.87
N HIS A 51 -19.03 14.77 -6.55
CA HIS A 51 -19.92 13.98 -5.73
C HIS A 51 -21.32 14.14 -6.28
N LYS A 52 -22.03 13.04 -6.48
CA LYS A 52 -23.38 13.07 -6.99
C LYS A 52 -24.37 12.86 -5.85
N ASP A 53 -25.53 13.49 -5.95
CA ASP A 53 -26.67 13.15 -5.11
C ASP A 53 -27.24 11.77 -5.49
N ARG A 54 -28.29 11.35 -4.78
CA ARG A 54 -28.99 10.10 -5.06
C ARG A 54 -29.71 10.10 -6.43
N SER A 55 -29.90 11.28 -7.02
CA SER A 55 -30.53 11.51 -8.32
C SER A 55 -29.49 11.72 -9.44
N GLU A 56 -28.23 11.34 -9.20
CA GLU A 56 -27.07 11.50 -10.09
C GLU A 56 -26.69 12.95 -10.45
N LYS A 57 -27.26 13.94 -9.76
CA LYS A 57 -26.94 15.35 -9.96
C LYS A 57 -25.61 15.69 -9.28
N PRO A 58 -24.70 16.39 -9.97
CA PRO A 58 -23.41 16.76 -9.39
C PRO A 58 -23.59 17.84 -8.32
N LEU A 59 -23.01 17.61 -7.15
CA LEU A 59 -22.93 18.52 -6.01
C LEU A 59 -21.67 19.38 -6.17
N MET A 60 -21.87 20.69 -6.31
CA MET A 60 -20.80 21.62 -6.68
C MET A 60 -20.24 22.40 -5.48
N THR A 61 -20.95 22.41 -4.35
CA THR A 61 -20.54 23.11 -3.12
C THR A 61 -20.08 22.13 -2.03
N VAL A 62 -19.22 22.61 -1.13
CA VAL A 62 -18.69 21.80 -0.01
C VAL A 62 -19.80 21.50 1.01
N GLU A 63 -20.72 22.45 1.18
CA GLU A 63 -21.88 22.35 2.06
C GLU A 63 -22.83 21.23 1.60
N GLU A 64 -23.21 21.23 0.32
CA GLU A 64 -24.04 20.18 -0.28
C GLU A 64 -23.39 18.80 -0.17
N GLN A 65 -22.07 18.72 -0.38
CA GLN A 65 -21.32 17.48 -0.19
C GLN A 65 -21.37 17.03 1.27
N GLY A 66 -21.13 17.94 2.22
CA GLY A 66 -21.20 17.66 3.65
C GLY A 66 -22.58 17.15 4.08
N GLU A 67 -23.65 17.79 3.62
CA GLU A 67 -25.03 17.33 3.85
C GLU A 67 -25.28 15.95 3.26
N ARG A 68 -24.79 15.68 2.04
CA ARG A 68 -24.92 14.37 1.41
C ARG A 68 -24.17 13.29 2.19
N TRP A 69 -22.96 13.58 2.66
CA TRP A 69 -22.18 12.69 3.51
C TRP A 69 -22.90 12.40 4.83
N MET A 70 -23.41 13.44 5.51
CA MET A 70 -24.17 13.28 6.75
C MET A 70 -25.41 12.39 6.55
N GLN A 71 -26.16 12.61 5.48
CA GLN A 71 -27.32 11.78 5.15
C GLN A 71 -26.90 10.33 4.90
N HIS A 72 -25.87 10.10 4.10
CA HIS A 72 -25.40 8.75 3.78
C HIS A 72 -24.94 7.99 5.04
N PHE A 73 -24.15 8.63 5.90
CA PHE A 73 -23.72 8.00 7.15
C PHE A 73 -24.88 7.72 8.09
N ARG A 74 -25.87 8.62 8.18
CA ARG A 74 -27.06 8.35 9.00
C ARG A 74 -27.83 7.14 8.49
N GLU A 75 -28.02 7.03 7.18
CA GLU A 75 -28.73 5.94 6.52
C GLU A 75 -28.00 4.60 6.63
N VAL A 76 -26.66 4.59 6.63
CA VAL A 76 -25.86 3.35 6.69
C VAL A 76 -25.63 2.90 8.13
N LEU A 77 -25.33 3.82 9.04
CA LEU A 77 -24.92 3.47 10.40
C LEU A 77 -26.08 3.32 11.39
N ASN A 78 -27.25 3.90 11.09
CA ASN A 78 -28.44 3.78 11.96
C ASN A 78 -29.53 2.89 11.33
N GLN A 79 -29.14 1.93 10.49
CA GLN A 79 -30.09 0.92 10.02
C GLN A 79 -30.54 0.07 11.20
N PRO A 80 -31.83 -0.30 11.28
CA PRO A 80 -32.28 -1.29 12.26
C PRO A 80 -31.56 -2.61 11.99
N ASP A 81 -31.48 -3.46 13.01
CA ASP A 81 -30.94 -4.81 12.84
C ASP A 81 -31.67 -5.50 11.67
N PRO A 82 -30.92 -6.12 10.73
CA PRO A 82 -31.54 -6.79 9.60
C PRO A 82 -32.46 -7.90 10.09
N SER A 83 -33.62 -8.05 9.44
CA SER A 83 -34.62 -9.08 9.80
C SER A 83 -34.11 -10.51 9.63
N GLU A 84 -33.11 -10.67 8.77
CA GLU A 84 -32.42 -11.93 8.52
C GLU A 84 -30.94 -11.71 8.87
N THR A 85 -30.50 -12.28 9.98
CA THR A 85 -29.10 -12.32 10.36
C THR A 85 -28.43 -13.49 9.64
N TYR A 86 -27.25 -13.27 9.05
CA TYR A 86 -26.44 -14.37 8.55
C TYR A 86 -26.14 -15.34 9.71
N ASN A 87 -26.63 -16.57 9.59
CA ASN A 87 -26.48 -17.58 10.61
C ASN A 87 -25.12 -18.25 10.44
N PHE A 88 -24.15 -17.91 11.29
CA PHE A 88 -22.88 -18.66 11.44
C PHE A 88 -23.08 -20.04 12.08
N GLY A 89 -24.32 -20.52 12.17
CA GLY A 89 -24.63 -21.89 12.56
C GLY A 89 -23.67 -22.78 11.82
N TYR A 90 -22.93 -23.59 12.59
CA TYR A 90 -21.85 -24.47 12.17
C TYR A 90 -22.32 -25.43 11.06
N GLU A 91 -22.61 -24.92 9.87
CA GLU A 91 -22.19 -25.55 8.64
C GLU A 91 -20.68 -25.51 8.74
N GLU A 92 -20.16 -26.59 9.33
CA GLU A 92 -18.98 -27.27 8.81
C GLU A 92 -19.27 -27.55 7.31
N GLU A 93 -19.40 -26.49 6.51
CA GLU A 93 -18.89 -26.55 5.15
C GLU A 93 -17.49 -27.08 5.37
N PRO A 94 -17.16 -28.30 4.89
CA PRO A 94 -15.81 -28.79 5.03
C PRO A 94 -15.00 -27.65 4.47
N PHE A 95 -14.21 -26.99 5.32
CA PHE A 95 -13.25 -26.00 4.90
C PHE A 95 -12.57 -26.70 3.76
N ASP A 96 -12.86 -26.30 2.51
CA ASP A 96 -12.31 -26.98 1.35
C ASP A 96 -10.84 -26.84 1.60
N ASP A 97 -10.25 -27.96 2.04
CA ASP A 97 -8.94 -28.03 2.67
C ASP A 97 -8.05 -27.72 1.51
N SER A 98 -7.88 -26.42 1.30
CA SER A 98 -7.64 -25.84 0.00
C SER A 98 -6.45 -26.60 -0.47
N ASN A 99 -6.56 -27.34 -1.59
CA ASN A 99 -5.65 -28.42 -1.99
C ASN A 99 -4.20 -27.93 -2.06
N VAL A 100 -3.62 -27.74 -0.89
CA VAL A 100 -2.38 -27.10 -0.56
C VAL A 100 -1.66 -28.21 0.13
N SER A 101 -0.53 -28.61 -0.47
CA SER A 101 0.28 -29.67 0.07
C SER A 101 0.82 -29.24 1.43
N THR A 102 0.20 -29.72 2.51
CA THR A 102 0.69 -29.58 3.89
C THR A 102 1.78 -30.61 4.20
N GLY A 103 2.13 -31.46 3.22
CA GLY A 103 3.21 -32.43 3.32
C GLY A 103 4.59 -31.78 3.22
N ASP A 104 5.63 -32.60 3.33
CA ASP A 104 7.01 -32.16 3.20
C ASP A 104 7.29 -31.55 1.82
N THR A 105 7.98 -30.40 1.82
CA THR A 105 8.34 -29.70 0.58
C THR A 105 9.35 -30.53 -0.23
N SER A 106 9.04 -30.81 -1.49
CA SER A 106 9.93 -31.56 -2.39
C SER A 106 11.03 -30.66 -2.97
N ILE A 107 12.20 -31.23 -3.26
CA ILE A 107 13.28 -30.51 -3.97
C ILE A 107 12.77 -29.96 -5.31
N GLU A 108 11.97 -30.74 -6.06
CA GLU A 108 11.40 -30.32 -7.34
C GLU A 108 10.45 -29.11 -7.21
N GLU A 109 9.69 -29.06 -6.11
CA GLU A 109 8.81 -27.94 -5.78
C GLU A 109 9.63 -26.67 -5.51
N THR A 110 10.68 -26.79 -4.69
CA THR A 110 11.58 -25.66 -4.40
C THR A 110 12.32 -25.17 -5.65
N GLU A 111 12.75 -26.07 -6.53
CA GLU A 111 13.36 -25.70 -7.81
C GLU A 111 12.38 -24.97 -8.72
N THR A 112 11.15 -25.46 -8.81
CA THR A 112 10.10 -24.85 -9.64
C THR A 112 9.74 -23.46 -9.15
N ALA A 113 9.58 -23.31 -7.83
CA ALA A 113 9.34 -22.01 -7.19
C ALA A 113 10.51 -21.05 -7.43
N ALA A 114 11.75 -21.50 -7.25
CA ALA A 114 12.95 -20.68 -7.50
C ALA A 114 13.04 -20.24 -8.97
N ARG A 115 12.72 -21.11 -9.93
CA ARG A 115 12.68 -20.78 -11.37
C ARG A 115 11.61 -19.74 -11.69
N GLY A 116 10.47 -19.75 -10.98
CA GLY A 116 9.38 -18.78 -11.13
C GLY A 116 9.69 -17.36 -10.64
N LEU A 117 10.76 -17.15 -9.85
CA LEU A 117 11.10 -15.82 -9.32
C LEU A 117 11.39 -14.80 -10.44
N ARG A 118 10.94 -13.56 -10.26
CA ARG A 118 11.22 -12.48 -11.21
C ARG A 118 12.65 -11.96 -11.04
N ILE A 119 13.37 -11.87 -12.15
CA ILE A 119 14.73 -11.31 -12.23
C ILE A 119 14.66 -9.77 -12.13
N ALA A 120 15.78 -9.11 -11.79
CA ALA A 120 15.91 -7.66 -11.64
C ALA A 120 15.06 -7.04 -10.51
N LYS A 121 14.73 -7.83 -9.49
CA LYS A 121 14.24 -7.31 -8.20
C LYS A 121 15.43 -6.89 -7.34
N ALA A 122 15.26 -5.80 -6.59
CA ALA A 122 16.26 -5.35 -5.62
C ALA A 122 16.45 -6.43 -4.53
N PRO A 123 17.70 -6.72 -4.14
CA PRO A 123 17.98 -7.69 -3.09
C PRO A 123 17.47 -7.20 -1.74
N GLY A 124 17.12 -8.15 -0.86
CA GLY A 124 16.73 -7.86 0.52
C GLY A 124 17.92 -7.48 1.40
N LEU A 125 17.68 -7.41 2.72
CA LEU A 125 18.72 -7.20 3.73
C LEU A 125 19.79 -8.30 3.72
N ASP A 126 19.41 -9.50 3.27
CA ASP A 126 20.28 -10.66 3.07
C ASP A 126 21.21 -10.53 1.86
N LYS A 127 21.01 -9.52 1.01
CA LYS A 127 21.74 -9.28 -0.24
C LYS A 127 21.59 -10.43 -1.26
N ILE A 128 20.60 -11.30 -1.10
CA ILE A 128 20.36 -12.43 -2.01
C ILE A 128 19.48 -11.98 -3.16
N THR A 129 19.91 -12.25 -4.40
CA THR A 129 19.15 -11.93 -5.61
C THR A 129 18.44 -13.18 -6.15
N ALA A 130 17.34 -12.96 -6.89
CA ALA A 130 16.64 -14.05 -7.58
C ALA A 130 17.53 -14.78 -8.60
N GLU A 131 18.50 -14.08 -9.20
CA GLU A 131 19.50 -14.67 -10.11
C GLU A 131 20.39 -15.67 -9.38
N LEU A 132 20.88 -15.29 -8.19
CA LEU A 132 21.72 -16.13 -7.35
C LEU A 132 21.00 -17.42 -6.94
N LEU A 133 19.73 -17.32 -6.55
CA LEU A 133 18.90 -18.49 -6.20
C LEU A 133 18.71 -19.45 -7.38
N LYS A 134 18.45 -18.92 -8.58
CA LYS A 134 18.29 -19.74 -9.79
C LYS A 134 19.58 -20.44 -10.22
N SER A 135 20.74 -19.79 -10.02
CA SER A 135 22.05 -20.39 -10.36
C SER A 135 22.53 -21.43 -9.35
N SER A 136 22.02 -21.41 -8.12
CA SER A 136 22.57 -22.23 -7.01
C SER A 136 22.01 -23.66 -6.95
N GLY A 137 20.92 -23.96 -7.67
CA GLY A 137 20.14 -25.20 -7.54
C GLY A 137 20.84 -26.53 -7.85
N ARG A 138 22.11 -26.55 -8.27
CA ARG A 138 22.88 -27.79 -8.49
C ARG A 138 24.28 -27.81 -7.89
N MET A 139 24.71 -26.76 -7.21
CA MET A 139 26.09 -26.63 -6.73
C MET A 139 26.31 -27.18 -5.30
N LEU A 140 25.24 -27.49 -4.57
CA LEU A 140 25.32 -27.96 -3.17
C LEU A 140 25.21 -29.48 -3.01
N ALA A 141 24.98 -30.23 -4.10
CA ALA A 141 24.81 -31.68 -4.05
C ALA A 141 26.12 -32.48 -4.21
N GLU A 142 27.27 -31.83 -4.44
CA GLU A 142 28.55 -32.52 -4.73
C GLU A 142 29.62 -32.25 -3.66
N ARG A 143 29.22 -32.14 -2.39
CA ARG A 143 30.16 -32.12 -1.27
C ARG A 143 29.66 -32.98 -0.11
N GLU A 144 29.65 -34.28 -0.33
CA GLU A 144 29.87 -35.29 0.72
C GLU A 144 30.89 -36.31 0.22
#